data_AF-A0A485NPT9-F1
#
_entry.id   AF-A0A485NPT9-F1
#
_cell.length_a   1.000
_cell.length_b   1.000
_cell.length_c   1.000
_cell.angle_alpha   90.00
_cell.angle_beta   90.00
_cell.angle_gamma   90.00
#
_symmetry.space_group_name_H-M   'P 1'
#
loop_
_entity.id
_entity.type
_entity.pdbx_description
1 polymer ?
#
loop_
_entity_poly.entity_id
_entity_poly.type
_entity_poly.pdbx_seq_one_letter_code
_entity_poly.pdbx_strand_id
1 'polypeptide(L)'
;FEEFAIDGRFCISIHDEVRYLVREEDRYRAALALQITNLLTRCMFAHKLGLDDLPQSVAFFSTVDIDQCLRKEVTMDCKTPSNPTGMERRYGIPQGEALDIYQIIELTKGSLEK
;
A
#
# COMPACT_ATOMS: atom_id res chain seq x y z
N PHE A 1 -9.34 -9.66 2.02
CA PHE A 1 -9.68 -9.59 0.58
C PHE A 1 -10.99 -10.32 0.33
N GLU A 2 -11.08 -11.62 0.63
CA GLU A 2 -12.33 -12.39 0.51
C GLU A 2 -13.48 -11.83 1.38
N GLU A 3 -13.23 -11.64 2.69
CA GLU A 3 -14.25 -11.16 3.64
C GLU A 3 -14.95 -9.86 3.22
N PHE A 4 -14.18 -8.94 2.65
CA PHE A 4 -14.67 -7.62 2.25
C PHE A 4 -14.91 -7.51 0.74
N ALA A 5 -14.85 -8.61 -0.02
CA ALA A 5 -14.97 -8.58 -1.48
C ALA A 5 -14.09 -7.49 -2.14
N ILE A 6 -12.83 -7.40 -1.69
CA ILE A 6 -11.79 -6.58 -2.32
C ILE A 6 -11.16 -7.46 -3.41
N ASP A 7 -11.36 -7.09 -4.67
CA ASP A 7 -10.81 -7.85 -5.78
C ASP A 7 -9.32 -7.52 -5.96
N GLY A 8 -8.49 -8.39 -5.39
CA GLY A 8 -7.07 -8.37 -5.63
C GLY A 8 -6.41 -9.68 -5.23
N ARG A 9 -5.16 -9.82 -5.66
CA ARG A 9 -4.34 -11.01 -5.46
C ARG A 9 -2.96 -10.61 -4.98
N PHE A 10 -2.40 -11.46 -4.12
CA PHE A 10 -0.99 -11.36 -3.76
C PHE A 10 -0.13 -11.49 -5.02
N CYS A 11 0.84 -10.58 -5.18
CA CYS A 11 1.71 -10.53 -6.34
C CYS A 11 3.12 -10.98 -5.98
N ILE A 12 3.76 -10.30 -5.03
CA ILE A 12 5.13 -10.60 -4.62
C ILE A 12 5.36 -10.13 -3.18
N SER A 13 6.21 -10.86 -2.47
CA SER A 13 6.84 -10.42 -1.22
C SER A 13 8.35 -10.38 -1.47
N ILE A 14 8.96 -9.21 -1.31
CA ILE A 14 10.39 -9.01 -1.57
C ILE A 14 10.97 -8.07 -0.52
N HIS A 15 12.04 -8.51 0.15
CA HIS A 15 12.63 -7.80 1.28
C HIS A 15 11.59 -7.50 2.37
N ASP A 16 11.31 -6.23 2.60
CA ASP A 16 10.35 -5.67 3.54
C ASP A 16 9.03 -5.23 2.87
N GLU A 17 8.86 -5.52 1.57
CA GLU A 17 7.70 -5.12 0.78
C GLU A 17 6.77 -6.29 0.47
N VAL A 18 5.46 -6.05 0.57
CA VAL A 18 4.40 -6.97 0.15
C VAL A 18 3.52 -6.23 -0.84
N ARG A 19 3.42 -6.73 -2.06
CA ARG A 19 2.69 -6.09 -3.18
C ARG A 19 1.49 -6.95 -3.58
N TYR A 20 0.36 -6.28 -3.83
CA TYR A 20 -0.88 -6.89 -4.31
C TYR A 20 -1.26 -6.24 -5.64
N LEU A 21 -1.83 -7.04 -6.54
CA LEU A 21 -2.54 -6.52 -7.71
C LEU A 21 -4.01 -6.41 -7.33
N VAL A 22 -4.58 -5.22 -7.48
CA VAL A 22 -5.95 -4.90 -7.05
C VAL A 22 -6.67 -4.23 -8.21
N ARG A 23 -7.97 -4.47 -8.35
CA ARG A 23 -8.78 -3.66 -9.26
C ARG A 23 -8.81 -2.19 -8.84
N GLU A 24 -8.92 -1.31 -9.83
CA GLU A 24 -8.84 0.13 -9.61
C GLU A 24 -9.93 0.63 -8.65
N GLU A 25 -11.14 0.09 -8.74
CA GLU A 25 -12.27 0.43 -7.85
C GLU A 25 -12.01 0.09 -6.36
N ASP A 26 -11.17 -0.90 -6.09
CA ASP A 26 -10.91 -1.41 -4.74
C ASP A 26 -9.57 -0.94 -4.17
N ARG A 27 -8.80 -0.14 -4.92
CA ARG A 27 -7.42 0.26 -4.56
C ARG A 27 -7.30 0.91 -3.18
N TYR A 28 -8.21 1.81 -2.83
CA TYR A 28 -8.18 2.51 -1.54
C TYR A 28 -8.65 1.63 -0.39
N ARG A 29 -9.63 0.75 -0.65
CA ARG A 29 -10.08 -0.26 0.33
C ARG A 29 -8.97 -1.27 0.62
N ALA A 30 -8.23 -1.69 -0.40
CA ALA A 30 -7.05 -2.53 -0.23
C ALA A 30 -5.94 -1.81 0.54
N ALA A 31 -5.71 -0.52 0.29
CA ALA A 31 -4.74 0.27 1.04
C ALA A 31 -5.10 0.36 2.53
N LEU A 32 -6.37 0.60 2.85
CA LEU A 32 -6.86 0.55 4.24
C LEU A 32 -6.67 -0.84 4.85
N ALA A 33 -6.98 -1.89 4.11
CA ALA A 33 -6.81 -3.26 4.59
C ALA A 33 -5.34 -3.58 4.92
N LEU A 34 -4.39 -3.07 4.11
CA LEU A 34 -2.95 -3.23 4.38
C LEU A 34 -2.53 -2.50 5.66
N GLN A 35 -3.01 -1.27 5.87
CA GLN A 35 -2.74 -0.53 7.10
C GLN A 35 -3.25 -1.27 8.34
N ILE A 36 -4.51 -1.74 8.31
CA ILE A 36 -5.11 -2.53 9.40
C ILE A 36 -4.34 -3.83 9.61
N THR A 37 -3.93 -4.51 8.53
CA THR A 37 -3.18 -5.77 8.61
C THR A 37 -1.84 -5.57 9.31
N ASN A 38 -1.11 -4.48 9.01
CA ASN A 38 0.13 -4.16 9.72
C ASN A 38 -0.12 -3.87 11.20
N LEU A 39 -1.12 -3.05 11.53
CA LEU A 39 -1.51 -2.78 12.92
C LEU A 39 -1.77 -4.09 13.68
N LEU A 40 -2.64 -4.95 13.16
CA LEU A 40 -3.01 -6.22 13.80
C LEU A 40 -1.80 -7.15 13.96
N THR A 41 -0.97 -7.24 12.93
CA THR A 41 0.25 -8.06 12.97
C THR A 41 1.20 -7.56 14.06
N ARG A 42 1.43 -6.24 14.13
CA ARG A 42 2.30 -5.62 15.13
C ARG A 42 1.74 -5.77 16.54
N CYS A 43 0.44 -5.58 16.74
CA CYS A 43 -0.24 -5.81 18.01
C CYS A 43 -0.11 -7.26 18.46
N MET A 44 -0.28 -8.23 17.55
CA MET A 44 -0.10 -9.64 17.85
C MET A 44 1.33 -9.92 18.37
N PHE A 45 2.36 -9.39 17.69
CA PHE A 45 3.74 -9.57 18.14
C PHE A 45 4.02 -8.88 19.48
N ALA A 46 3.58 -7.63 19.68
CA ALA A 46 3.73 -6.90 20.94
C ALA A 46 3.12 -7.69 22.10
N HIS A 47 1.87 -8.13 21.93
CA HIS A 47 1.16 -8.91 22.93
C HIS A 47 1.88 -10.23 23.26
N LYS A 48 2.40 -10.94 22.24
CA LYS A 48 3.17 -12.19 22.46
C LYS A 48 4.49 -11.97 23.19
N LEU A 49 5.05 -10.76 23.13
CA LEU A 49 6.25 -10.36 23.87
C LEU A 49 5.94 -9.80 25.27
N GLY A 50 4.66 -9.78 25.68
CA GLY A 50 4.25 -9.22 26.97
C GLY A 50 4.20 -7.70 27.00
N LEU A 51 4.10 -7.06 25.83
CA LEU A 51 3.87 -5.63 25.68
C LEU A 51 2.38 -5.39 25.44
N ASP A 52 1.72 -4.68 26.35
CA ASP A 52 0.28 -4.40 26.26
C ASP A 52 -0.05 -3.22 25.34
N ASP A 53 0.93 -2.35 25.09
CA ASP A 53 0.78 -1.15 24.27
C ASP A 53 1.62 -1.22 22.99
N LEU A 54 1.09 -0.66 21.90
CA LEU A 54 1.80 -0.49 20.63
C LEU A 54 1.92 1.00 20.29
N PRO A 55 3.13 1.54 20.09
CA PRO A 55 3.30 2.92 19.65
C PRO A 55 2.65 3.17 18.28
N GLN A 56 1.95 4.30 18.13
CA GLN A 56 1.28 4.66 16.87
C GLN A 56 2.24 4.70 15.67
N SER A 57 3.50 5.12 15.88
CA SER A 57 4.51 5.23 14.83
C SER A 57 4.93 3.89 14.22
N VAL A 58 4.67 2.76 14.90
CA VAL A 58 4.93 1.40 14.36
C VAL A 58 3.65 0.69 13.93
N ALA A 59 2.49 1.21 14.33
CA ALA A 59 1.19 0.64 14.05
C ALA A 59 0.80 0.73 12.57
N PHE A 60 1.13 1.86 11.93
CA PHE A 60 0.80 2.12 10.53
C PHE A 60 2.08 2.22 9.69
N PHE A 61 1.97 1.85 8.42
CA PHE A 61 2.99 2.18 7.44
C PHE A 61 3.04 3.69 7.23
N SER A 62 4.23 4.23 6.95
CA SER A 62 4.40 5.64 6.58
C SER A 62 3.46 6.01 5.43
N THR A 63 3.45 5.20 4.38
CA THR A 63 2.50 5.29 3.27
C THR A 63 2.21 3.90 2.70
N VAL A 64 1.09 3.77 2.01
CA VAL A 64 0.81 2.65 1.10
C VAL A 64 0.88 3.17 -0.32
N ASP A 65 1.73 2.55 -1.12
CA ASP A 65 1.97 2.92 -2.51
C ASP A 65 0.98 2.23 -3.45
N ILE A 66 0.30 3.00 -4.29
CA ILE A 66 -0.63 2.55 -5.32
C ILE A 66 -0.11 3.00 -6.67
N ASP A 67 0.18 2.06 -7.55
CA ASP A 67 0.81 2.35 -8.83
C ASP A 67 0.41 1.32 -9.90
N GLN A 68 0.44 1.75 -11.16
CA GLN A 68 0.26 0.89 -12.32
C GLN A 68 1.57 0.21 -12.75
N CYS A 69 2.71 0.69 -12.25
CA CYS A 69 4.02 0.10 -12.51
C CYS A 69 4.79 -0.21 -11.22
N LEU A 70 5.69 -1.20 -11.29
CA LEU A 70 6.55 -1.54 -10.16
C LEU A 70 7.80 -0.66 -10.16
N ARG A 71 7.89 0.26 -9.21
CA ARG A 71 9.04 1.12 -8.95
C ARG A 71 9.21 1.34 -7.45
N LYS A 72 10.40 1.79 -7.04
CA LYS A 72 10.73 1.93 -5.61
C LYS A 72 9.90 3.01 -4.92
N GLU A 73 9.72 4.15 -5.56
CA GLU A 73 8.85 5.23 -5.11
C GLU A 73 7.93 5.65 -6.25
N VAL A 74 6.66 5.94 -5.94
CA VAL A 74 5.61 6.23 -6.93
C VAL A 74 5.87 7.50 -7.77
N THR A 75 6.71 8.40 -7.29
CA THR A 75 7.08 9.65 -7.98
C THR A 75 8.26 9.48 -8.93
N MET A 76 8.95 8.33 -8.90
CA MET A 76 10.12 8.10 -9.74
C MET A 76 9.72 7.86 -11.20
N ASP A 77 10.18 8.72 -12.10
CA ASP A 77 9.99 8.55 -13.55
C ASP A 77 10.93 7.49 -14.16
N CYS A 78 11.79 6.85 -13.37
CA CYS A 78 12.72 5.79 -13.80
C CYS A 78 13.49 6.13 -15.09
N LYS A 79 14.02 7.36 -15.18
CA LYS A 79 14.93 7.77 -16.26
C LYS A 79 16.28 7.10 -16.07
N THR A 80 16.74 6.41 -17.10
CA THR A 80 18.06 5.75 -17.13
C THR A 80 18.69 5.96 -18.51
N PRO A 81 19.99 5.67 -18.70
CA PRO A 81 20.60 5.77 -20.03
C PRO A 81 19.88 4.93 -21.11
N SER A 82 19.31 3.77 -20.74
CA SER A 82 18.49 2.92 -21.63
C SER A 82 17.01 3.35 -21.69
N ASN A 83 16.54 4.14 -20.74
CA ASN A 83 15.21 4.74 -20.68
C ASN A 83 15.28 6.27 -20.55
N PRO A 84 15.77 7.00 -21.55
CA PRO A 84 16.10 8.43 -21.41
C PRO A 84 14.86 9.32 -21.23
N THR A 85 13.70 8.85 -21.70
CA THR A 85 12.43 9.58 -21.63
C THR A 85 11.52 9.12 -20.48
N GLY A 86 11.97 8.22 -19.61
CA GLY A 86 11.24 7.86 -18.39
C GLY A 86 9.95 7.07 -18.61
N MET A 87 9.18 6.88 -17.55
CA MET A 87 7.92 6.13 -17.53
C MET A 87 6.78 6.93 -18.13
N GLU A 88 6.67 8.20 -17.74
CA GLU A 88 5.55 9.07 -18.11
C GLU A 88 5.58 9.39 -19.60
N ARG A 89 6.69 9.94 -20.11
CA ARG A 89 6.76 10.40 -21.50
C ARG A 89 6.89 9.24 -22.50
N ARG A 90 7.56 8.14 -22.14
CA ARG A 90 7.77 7.01 -23.07
C ARG A 90 6.62 6.01 -23.08
N TYR A 91 6.12 5.66 -21.90
CA TYR A 91 5.15 4.58 -21.73
C TYR A 91 3.76 5.10 -21.36
N GLY A 92 3.59 6.40 -21.12
CA GLY A 92 2.31 7.00 -20.74
C GLY A 92 1.87 6.61 -19.33
N ILE A 93 2.79 6.15 -18.47
CA ILE A 93 2.49 5.72 -17.11
C ILE A 93 2.76 6.90 -16.17
N PRO A 94 1.72 7.54 -15.60
CA PRO A 94 1.89 8.68 -14.71
C PRO A 94 2.50 8.26 -13.36
N GLN A 95 2.79 9.24 -12.51
CA GLN A 95 3.16 8.97 -11.12
C GLN A 95 2.00 8.31 -10.36
N GLY A 96 2.33 7.40 -9.45
CA GLY A 96 1.36 6.77 -8.57
C GLY A 96 1.04 7.62 -7.35
N GLU A 97 0.27 7.05 -6.42
CA GLU A 97 -0.15 7.68 -5.18
C GLU A 97 0.54 7.00 -3.99
N ALA A 98 1.10 7.77 -3.08
CA ALA A 98 1.60 7.29 -1.79
C ALA A 98 0.73 7.91 -0.70
N LEU A 99 -0.10 7.09 -0.06
CA LEU A 99 -1.13 7.57 0.86
C LEU A 99 -0.82 7.16 2.30
N ASP A 100 -0.87 8.12 3.21
CA ASP A 100 -0.81 7.84 4.65
C ASP A 100 -2.17 7.34 5.18
N ILE A 101 -2.19 6.89 6.44
CA ILE A 101 -3.42 6.36 7.07
C ILE A 101 -4.54 7.41 7.13
N TYR A 102 -4.24 8.68 7.32
CA TYR A 102 -5.25 9.73 7.47
C TYR A 102 -5.95 9.99 6.13
N GLN A 103 -5.18 10.10 5.05
CA GLN A 103 -5.69 10.24 3.69
C GLN A 103 -6.53 9.02 3.28
N ILE A 104 -6.06 7.80 3.61
CA ILE A 104 -6.81 6.58 3.32
C ILE A 104 -8.16 6.56 4.06
N ILE A 105 -8.20 6.98 5.32
CA ILE A 105 -9.45 7.05 6.10
C ILE A 105 -10.43 8.03 5.46
N GLU A 106 -9.97 9.20 5.01
CA GLU A 106 -10.81 10.18 4.33
C GLU A 106 -11.44 9.62 3.04
N LEU A 107 -10.63 8.93 2.22
CA LEU A 107 -11.08 8.34 0.96
C LEU A 107 -12.06 7.18 1.15
N THR A 108 -11.86 6.37 2.19
CA THR A 108 -12.66 5.17 2.48
C THR A 108 -13.78 5.40 3.47
N LYS A 109 -13.85 6.59 4.07
CA LYS A 109 -14.71 6.91 5.23
C LYS A 109 -14.51 5.93 6.39
N GLY A 110 -13.29 5.38 6.52
CA GLY A 110 -12.93 4.40 7.54
C GLY A 110 -13.59 3.03 7.39
N SER A 111 -14.19 2.71 6.23
CA SER A 111 -14.85 1.43 6.00
C SER A 111 -14.14 0.60 4.95
N LEU A 112 -14.12 -0.71 5.17
CA LEU A 112 -13.72 -1.71 4.18
C LEU A 112 -14.92 -2.24 3.40
N GLU A 113 -16.15 -1.84 3.70
CA GLU A 113 -17.35 -2.23 2.95
C GLU A 113 -17.38 -1.53 1.57
N LYS A 114 -18.26 -2.00 0.67
CA LYS A 114 -18.52 -1.35 -0.62
C LYS A 114 -19.56 -0.26 -0.49
#